data_AF-A0A1X7SJG6-F1
#
_entry.id   AF-A0A1X7SJG6-F1
#
_cell.length_a   1.000
_cell.length_b   1.000
_cell.length_c   1.000
_cell.angle_alpha   90.00
_cell.angle_beta   90.00
_cell.angle_gamma   90.00
#
_symmetry.space_group_name_H-M   'P 1'
#
loop_
_entity.id
_entity.type
_entity.pdbx_description
1 polymer ?
#
loop_
_entity_poly.entity_id
_entity_poly.type
_entity_poly.pdbx_seq_one_letter_code
_entity_poly.pdbx_strand_id
1 'polypeptide(L)' 'MQARYVILRVLMDSDTPVFNIESVTGSDGKPDLLIRFDRNKLETIAKPVIGEFLNKLQ' A
#
# COMPACT_ATOMS: atom_id res chain seq x y z
N MET A 1 8.19 10.19 9.23
CA MET A 1 8.18 9.37 7.99
C MET A 1 8.02 7.88 8.26
N GLN A 2 8.69 7.32 9.27
CA GLN A 2 8.67 5.88 9.59
C GLN A 2 7.26 5.27 9.71
N ALA A 3 6.34 5.87 10.47
CA ALA A 3 4.99 5.33 10.66
C ALA A 3 4.20 5.16 9.35
N ARG A 4 4.33 6.10 8.40
CA ARG A 4 3.64 6.02 7.09
C ARG A 4 4.19 4.88 6.24
N TYR A 5 5.51 4.67 6.28
CA TYR A 5 6.15 3.54 5.61
C TYR A 5 5.73 2.20 6.22
N VAL A 6 5.61 2.13 7.56
CA VAL A 6 5.11 0.94 8.25
C VAL A 6 3.69 0.60 7.80
N ILE A 7 2.78 1.59 7.73
CA ILE A 7 1.41 1.37 7.23
C ILE A 7 1.42 0.85 5.78
N LEU A 8 2.28 1.41 4.92
CA LEU A 8 2.44 0.92 3.54
C LEU A 8 2.86 -0.56 3.55
N ARG A 9 3.87 -0.93 4.35
CA ARG A 9 4.37 -2.31 4.47
C ARG A 9 3.30 -3.28 4.97
N VAL A 10 2.51 -2.89 5.97
CA VAL A 10 1.40 -3.71 6.48
C VAL A 10 0.41 -4.08 5.36
N LEU A 11 0.11 -3.13 4.47
CA LEU A 11 -0.74 -3.39 3.31
C LEU A 11 -0.05 -4.20 2.21
N MET A 12 1.28 -4.05 2.03
CA MET A 12 2.07 -4.90 1.11
C MET A 12 2.10 -6.36 1.54
N ASP A 13 2.11 -6.61 2.85
CA ASP A 13 2.21 -7.95 3.43
C ASP A 13 0.84 -8.67 3.51
N SER A 14 -0.23 -8.08 2.97
CA SER A 14 -1.56 -8.71 2.90
C SER A 14 -1.64 -9.78 1.80
N ASP A 15 -2.34 -10.88 2.06
CA ASP A 15 -2.48 -12.00 1.11
C ASP A 15 -3.13 -11.58 -0.23
N THR A 16 -4.03 -10.59 -0.17
CA THR A 16 -4.70 -10.04 -1.35
C THR A 16 -4.15 -8.64 -1.64
N PRO A 17 -3.44 -8.44 -2.76
CA PRO A 17 -2.87 -7.14 -3.11
C PRO A 17 -3.95 -6.05 -3.23
N VAL A 18 -3.77 -4.96 -2.48
CA VAL A 18 -4.64 -3.77 -2.52
C VAL A 18 -4.08 -2.63 -3.38
N PHE A 19 -2.78 -2.65 -3.63
CA PHE A 19 -2.12 -1.75 -4.57
C PHE A 19 -0.96 -2.45 -5.29
N ASN A 20 -0.47 -1.82 -6.35
CA ASN A 20 0.77 -2.17 -7.01
C ASN A 20 1.75 -0.98 -7.02
N ILE A 21 3.04 -1.27 -6.98
CA ILE A 21 4.11 -0.29 -7.16
C ILE A 21 4.96 -0.75 -8.34
N GLU A 22 5.03 0.08 -9.38
CA GLU A 22 5.79 -0.21 -10.59
C GLU A 22 6.89 0.83 -10.78
N SER A 23 8.09 0.39 -11.12
CA SER A 23 9.13 1.27 -11.65
C SER A 23 8.80 1.60 -13.10
N VAL A 24 8.76 2.89 -13.40
CA VAL A 24 8.46 3.42 -14.74
C VAL A 24 9.54 4.42 -15.15
N THR A 25 9.53 4.82 -16.43
CA THR A 25 10.33 5.95 -16.90
C THR A 25 9.40 7.15 -17.05
N GLY A 26 9.72 8.25 -16.38
CA GLY A 26 8.99 9.51 -16.46
C GLY A 26 9.00 10.09 -17.86
N SER A 27 8.08 11.01 -18.14
CA SER A 27 8.04 11.72 -19.43
C SER A 27 9.29 12.57 -19.69
N ASP A 28 10.07 12.85 -18.65
CA ASP A 28 11.37 13.50 -18.71
C ASP A 28 12.54 12.54 -19.01
N GLY A 29 12.25 11.25 -19.21
CA GLY A 29 13.24 10.20 -19.48
C GLY A 29 13.97 9.68 -18.24
N LYS A 30 13.57 10.07 -17.02
CA LYS A 30 14.23 9.65 -15.77
C LYS A 30 13.47 8.52 -15.06
N PRO A 31 14.11 7.78 -14.13
CA PRO A 31 13.42 6.79 -13.32
C PRO A 31 12.31 7.41 -12.46
N ASP A 32 11.16 6.76 -12.42
CA ASP A 32 9.99 7.18 -11.65
C ASP A 32 9.21 5.96 -11.10
N LEU A 33 8.19 6.19 -10.28
CA LEU A 33 7.35 5.18 -9.66
C LEU A 33 5.88 5.46 -9.88
N LEU A 34 5.11 4.42 -10.20
CA LEU A 34 3.66 4.48 -10.30
C LEU A 34 3.02 3.58 -9.25
N ILE A 35 2.26 4.20 -8.35
CA ILE A 35 1.51 3.51 -7.30
C ILE A 35 0.03 3.50 -7.71
N ARG A 36 -0.55 2.31 -7.88
CA ARG A 36 -1.97 2.15 -8.21
C ARG A 36 -2.70 1.43 -7.09
N PHE A 37 -3.65 2.11 -6.46
CA PHE A 37 -4.50 1.54 -5.40
C PHE A 37 -5.86 1.16 -5.96
N ASP A 38 -6.33 -0.06 -5.69
CA ASP A 38 -7.67 -0.51 -6.08
C ASP A 38 -8.70 -0.03 -5.06
N ARG A 39 -9.48 1.00 -5.43
CA ARG A 39 -10.49 1.60 -4.57
C ARG A 39 -11.55 0.60 -4.10
N ASN A 40 -11.86 -0.44 -4.89
CA ASN A 40 -12.87 -1.44 -4.51
C ASN A 40 -12.40 -2.35 -3.37
N LYS A 41 -11.09 -2.40 -3.11
CA LYS A 41 -10.48 -3.17 -2.02
C LYS A 41 -10.27 -2.39 -0.74
N LEU A 42 -10.62 -1.10 -0.72
CA LEU A 42 -10.41 -0.23 0.45
C LEU A 42 -11.18 -0.74 1.67
N GLU A 43 -12.49 -0.89 1.55
CA GLU A 43 -13.35 -1.31 2.66
C GLU A 43 -13.26 -2.81 2.93
N THR A 44 -13.06 -3.62 1.89
CA THR A 44 -13.16 -5.09 1.96
C THR A 44 -11.85 -5.77 2.33
N ILE A 45 -10.70 -5.16 2.03
CA ILE A 45 -9.37 -5.75 2.29
C ILE A 45 -8.52 -4.82 3.15
N ALA A 46 -8.28 -3.58 2.70
CA ALA A 46 -7.31 -2.70 3.36
C ALA A 46 -7.73 -2.30 4.77
N LYS A 47 -9.01 -1.95 4.98
CA LYS A 47 -9.54 -1.56 6.28
C LYS A 47 -9.47 -2.69 7.33
N PRO A 48 -9.92 -3.93 7.04
CA PRO A 48 -9.70 -5.06 7.94
C PRO A 48 -8.22 -5.29 8.29
N VAL A 49 -7.32 -5.30 7.30
CA VAL A 49 -5.88 -5.52 7.52
C VAL A 49 -5.27 -4.47 8.45
N ILE A 50 -5.61 -3.20 8.25
CA ILE A 50 -5.16 -2.12 9.15
C ILE A 50 -5.78 -2.26 10.54
N GLY A 51 -7.06 -2.65 10.64
CA GLY A 51 -7.72 -2.90 11.92
C GLY A 51 -7.02 -3.97 12.75
N GLU A 52 -6.66 -5.09 12.13
CA GLU A 52 -5.87 -6.15 12.79
C GLU A 52 -4.49 -5.67 13.24
N PHE A 53 -3.82 -4.85 12.42
CA PHE A 53 -2.54 -4.26 12.79
C PHE A 53 -2.68 -3.31 13.99
N LEU A 54 -3.69 -2.44 14.01
CA LEU A 54 -3.96 -1.52 15.12
C LEU A 54 -4.27 -2.28 16.41
N ASN A 55 -5.02 -3.39 16.35
CA ASN A 55 -5.30 -4.24 17.51
C ASN A 55 -4.03 -4.86 18.12
N LYS A 56 -2.96 -5.06 17.33
CA LYS A 56 -1.67 -5.56 17.84
C LYS A 56 -0.78 -4.47 18.44
N LEU A 57 -1.01 -3.20 18.09
CA LEU A 57 -0.26 -2.07 18.62
C LEU A 57 -0.78 -1.58 19.98
N GLN A 58 -2.02 -1.94 20.31
CA GLN A 58 -2.74 -1.51 21.50
C GLN A 58 -2.57 -2.49 22.66
#